data_AF-A0A7T8QS14-F1
#
_entry.id   AF-A0A7T8QS14-F1
#
_cell.length_a   1.000
_cell.length_b   1.000
_cell.length_c   1.000
_cell.angle_alpha   90.00
_cell.angle_beta   90.00
_cell.angle_gamma   90.00
#
_symmetry.space_group_name_H-M   'P 1'
#
loop_
_entity.id
_entity.type
_entity.pdbx_description
1 polymer ?
#
loop_
_entity_poly.entity_id
_entity_poly.type
_entity_poly.pdbx_seq_one_letter_code
_entity_poly.pdbx_strand_id
1 'polypeptide(L)'
;KYGYINDLIGTVETGASKIKSGLLRFQEYNGLDQTGVLDDATRELINQPRCGVSDIDPQKENKWNRKLLTYAIGSLPEELSFDARGVETQITQAFRNGADSYRGADIQIDFMKGRHGDGNAFDGPSGVWLTQTWALTRPRRPMRSYTQLYQVAVHEIGHSLGLGHSRDKSAIMAPMYKSWISSLRLGQDDILEVQRRYGPAKESEIDSQSKNEVKYDE
;
A
#
# COMPACT_ATOMS: atom_id res chain seq x y z
N LYS A 1 -5.06 7.74 13.26
CA LYS A 1 -4.32 6.82 12.37
C LYS A 1 -3.92 7.54 11.08
N TYR A 2 -4.87 7.90 10.21
CA TYR A 2 -4.57 8.45 8.89
C TYR A 2 -4.35 9.98 8.78
N GLY A 3 -4.09 10.67 9.91
CA GLY A 3 -3.75 12.10 9.92
C GLY A 3 -4.90 13.11 9.79
N TYR A 4 -6.16 12.68 9.58
CA TYR A 4 -7.28 13.61 9.39
C TYR A 4 -7.72 14.39 10.66
N ILE A 5 -7.60 13.76 11.82
CA ILE A 5 -7.89 14.39 13.12
C ILE A 5 -6.57 14.93 13.64
N ASN A 6 -6.43 16.25 13.67
CA ASN A 6 -5.21 16.92 14.10
C ASN A 6 -5.35 17.29 15.58
N ASP A 7 -4.51 16.71 16.43
CA ASP A 7 -4.51 16.95 17.87
C ASP A 7 -3.59 18.11 18.29
N LEU A 8 -3.21 18.99 17.35
CA LEU A 8 -2.37 20.16 17.66
C LEU A 8 -2.93 20.91 18.88
N ILE A 9 -2.11 20.84 19.92
CA ILE A 9 -2.35 21.27 21.29
C ILE A 9 -2.57 22.78 21.28
N GLY A 10 -3.78 23.23 21.63
CA GLY A 10 -4.03 24.66 21.91
C GLY A 10 -5.43 25.18 21.61
N THR A 11 -6.23 24.50 20.79
CA THR A 11 -7.63 24.92 20.56
C THR A 11 -8.58 24.18 21.51
N VAL A 12 -9.44 24.94 22.20
CA VAL A 12 -10.53 24.43 23.06
C VAL A 12 -11.65 23.87 22.19
N GLU A 13 -11.33 22.96 21.28
CA GLU A 13 -12.32 22.30 20.43
C GLU A 13 -12.87 21.06 21.14
N THR A 14 -14.20 20.93 21.14
CA THR A 14 -14.87 19.72 21.63
C THR A 14 -14.51 18.51 20.76
N GLY A 15 -14.57 17.30 21.32
CA GLY A 15 -14.35 16.07 20.55
C GLY A 15 -15.25 15.96 19.31
N ALA A 16 -16.48 16.46 19.40
CA ALA A 16 -17.41 16.52 18.26
C ALA A 16 -16.92 17.46 17.14
N SER A 17 -16.35 18.62 17.48
CA SER A 17 -15.76 19.55 16.50
C SER A 17 -14.58 18.90 15.77
N LYS A 18 -13.69 18.24 16.52
CA LYS A 18 -12.55 17.51 15.96
C LYS A 18 -12.96 16.41 14.99
N ILE A 19 -13.98 15.62 15.35
CA ILE A 19 -14.51 14.56 14.48
C ILE A 19 -15.11 15.15 13.21
N LYS A 20 -15.93 16.20 13.32
CA LYS A 20 -16.52 16.86 12.16
C LYS A 20 -15.45 17.41 11.21
N SER A 21 -14.45 18.11 11.73
CA SER A 21 -13.32 18.61 10.96
C SER A 21 -12.50 17.49 10.31
N GLY A 22 -12.32 16.36 11.01
CA GLY A 22 -11.67 15.17 10.47
C GLY A 22 -12.47 14.53 9.32
N LEU A 23 -13.79 14.43 9.46
CA LEU A 23 -14.68 13.92 8.41
C LEU A 23 -14.64 14.80 7.17
N LEU A 24 -14.68 16.13 7.34
CA LEU A 24 -14.57 17.08 6.22
C LEU A 24 -13.27 16.87 5.44
N ARG A 25 -12.13 16.76 6.13
CA ARG A 25 -10.83 16.51 5.49
C ARG A 25 -10.77 15.14 4.81
N PHE A 26 -11.34 14.11 5.42
CA PHE A 26 -11.42 12.77 4.83
C PHE A 26 -12.25 12.80 3.55
N GLN A 27 -13.43 13.42 3.60
CA GLN A 27 -14.34 13.55 2.45
C GLN A 27 -13.67 14.32 1.32
N GLU A 28 -13.07 15.47 1.61
CA GLU A 28 -12.33 16.26 0.63
C GLU A 28 -11.18 15.46 -0.02
N TYR A 29 -10.35 14.80 0.79
CA TYR A 29 -9.23 14.00 0.29
C TYR A 29 -9.69 12.89 -0.66
N ASN A 30 -10.83 12.27 -0.35
CA ASN A 30 -11.38 11.14 -1.10
C ASN A 30 -12.37 11.57 -2.20
N GLY A 31 -12.56 12.86 -2.44
CA GLY A 31 -13.48 13.40 -3.45
C GLY A 31 -14.95 13.07 -3.18
N LEU A 32 -15.34 13.02 -1.90
CA LEU A 32 -16.73 12.93 -1.47
C LEU A 32 -17.31 14.33 -1.23
N ASP A 33 -18.64 14.42 -1.17
CA ASP A 33 -19.31 15.61 -0.69
C ASP A 33 -18.91 15.90 0.76
N GLN A 34 -18.52 17.16 1.03
CA GLN A 34 -18.00 17.60 2.34
C GLN A 34 -19.14 17.86 3.33
N THR A 35 -19.88 16.82 3.68
CA THR A 35 -21.04 16.89 4.57
C THR A 35 -20.64 17.07 6.05
N GLY A 36 -19.43 16.66 6.41
CA GLY A 36 -18.92 16.65 7.79
C GLY A 36 -19.65 15.67 8.70
N VAL A 37 -20.41 14.73 8.14
CA VAL A 37 -21.12 13.68 8.87
C VAL A 37 -20.74 12.30 8.33
N LEU A 38 -20.95 11.26 9.13
CA LEU A 38 -20.71 9.86 8.73
C LEU A 38 -21.88 9.33 7.90
N ASP A 39 -22.05 9.88 6.69
CA ASP A 39 -22.99 9.40 5.68
C ASP A 39 -22.56 8.04 5.08
N ASP A 40 -23.43 7.46 4.27
CA ASP A 40 -23.23 6.12 3.72
C ASP A 40 -21.99 6.03 2.82
N ALA A 41 -21.74 7.04 2.00
CA ALA A 41 -20.56 7.09 1.14
C ALA A 41 -19.25 7.17 1.94
N THR A 42 -19.23 7.98 3.01
CA THR A 42 -18.10 8.09 3.92
C THR A 42 -17.86 6.78 4.67
N ARG A 43 -18.93 6.16 5.16
CA ARG A 43 -18.89 4.88 5.86
C ARG A 43 -18.40 3.75 4.97
N GLU A 44 -18.80 3.74 3.70
CA GLU A 44 -18.32 2.76 2.73
C GLU A 44 -16.81 2.86 2.56
N LEU A 45 -16.26 4.04 2.34
CA LEU A 45 -14.80 4.23 2.20
C LEU A 45 -14.02 3.95 3.48
N ILE A 46 -14.52 4.35 4.64
CA ILE A 46 -13.85 4.07 5.93
C ILE A 46 -13.71 2.57 6.19
N ASN A 47 -14.67 1.76 5.73
CA ASN A 47 -14.67 0.31 5.89
C ASN A 47 -13.90 -0.45 4.79
N GLN A 48 -13.37 0.24 3.77
CA GLN A 48 -12.59 -0.41 2.73
C GLN A 48 -11.19 -0.81 3.24
N PRO A 49 -10.71 -2.02 2.88
CA PRO A 49 -9.31 -2.39 3.11
C PRO A 49 -8.37 -1.38 2.48
N ARG A 50 -7.35 -0.97 3.23
CA ARG A 50 -6.46 0.13 2.84
C ARG A 50 -5.08 0.01 3.47
N CYS A 51 -4.13 0.77 2.94
CA CYS A 51 -2.81 0.91 3.54
C CYS A 51 -2.89 1.57 4.92
N GLY A 52 -1.98 1.18 5.81
CA GLY A 52 -1.86 1.68 7.18
C GLY A 52 -1.14 3.02 7.33
N VAL A 53 -0.45 3.49 6.28
CA VAL A 53 0.30 4.76 6.25
C VAL A 53 -0.68 5.95 6.30
N SER A 54 -0.24 7.06 6.90
CA SER A 54 -1.05 8.27 7.02
C SER A 54 -1.28 8.95 5.66
N ASP A 55 -2.51 9.41 5.39
CA ASP A 55 -2.84 10.16 4.17
C ASP A 55 -2.38 11.62 4.27
N ILE A 56 -2.40 12.14 5.50
CA ILE A 56 -2.04 13.51 5.84
C ILE A 56 -0.79 13.42 6.72
N ASP A 57 0.37 13.31 6.10
CA ASP A 57 1.68 13.45 6.74
C ASP A 57 2.59 14.24 5.79
N PRO A 58 3.34 15.25 6.25
CA PRO A 58 4.45 15.78 5.48
C PRO A 58 5.33 14.62 5.03
N GLN A 59 5.45 14.43 3.72
CA GLN A 59 6.32 13.44 3.11
C GLN A 59 7.64 13.36 3.89
N LYS A 60 7.91 12.23 4.55
CA LYS A 60 9.29 11.93 4.89
C LYS A 60 9.98 11.72 3.55
N GLU A 61 10.79 12.70 3.14
CA GLU A 61 11.63 12.67 1.95
C GLU A 61 12.76 11.64 2.11
N ASN A 62 12.40 10.40 2.40
CA ASN A 62 13.34 9.30 2.41
C ASN A 62 13.57 8.92 0.96
N LYS A 63 14.70 9.37 0.43
CA LYS A 63 15.21 9.03 -0.89
C LYS A 63 16.43 8.14 -0.74
N TRP A 64 16.45 7.03 -1.46
CA TRP A 64 17.65 6.21 -1.58
C TRP A 64 18.71 6.93 -2.42
N ASN A 65 19.95 6.92 -1.94
CA ASN A 65 21.09 7.49 -2.68
C ASN A 65 21.70 6.51 -3.70
N ARG A 66 21.19 5.26 -3.74
CA ARG A 66 21.61 4.22 -4.69
C ARG A 66 20.42 3.84 -5.57
N LYS A 67 20.70 3.48 -6.83
CA LYS A 67 19.68 3.02 -7.79
C LYS A 67 19.35 1.54 -7.66
N LEU A 68 20.35 0.73 -7.34
CA LEU A 68 20.18 -0.71 -7.16
C LEU A 68 19.89 -0.97 -5.69
N LEU A 69 18.62 -1.27 -5.40
CA LEU A 69 18.17 -1.70 -4.08
C LEU A 69 17.99 -3.20 -4.09
N THR A 70 18.29 -3.82 -2.96
CA THR A 70 18.14 -5.24 -2.71
C THR A 70 17.00 -5.51 -1.74
N TYR A 71 16.31 -6.63 -1.91
CA TYR A 71 15.24 -7.05 -1.00
C TYR A 71 15.51 -8.43 -0.42
N ALA A 72 14.91 -8.73 0.73
CA ALA A 72 14.84 -10.07 1.26
C ALA A 72 13.52 -10.30 2.01
N ILE A 73 12.99 -11.50 1.88
CA ILE A 73 11.78 -11.93 2.58
C ILE A 73 12.21 -12.57 3.90
N GLY A 74 11.58 -12.15 4.99
CA GLY A 74 11.76 -12.73 6.31
C GLY A 74 11.09 -14.10 6.44
N SER A 75 11.01 -14.59 7.66
CA SER A 75 10.29 -15.85 7.91
C SER A 75 8.79 -15.67 7.64
N LEU A 76 8.22 -16.54 6.81
CA LEU A 76 6.78 -16.59 6.62
C LEU A 76 6.12 -17.21 7.85
N PRO A 77 4.99 -16.65 8.33
CA PRO A 77 4.22 -17.29 9.38
C PRO A 77 3.62 -18.61 8.86
N GLU A 78 3.32 -19.53 9.78
CA GLU A 78 2.87 -20.89 9.46
C GLU A 78 1.62 -20.93 8.56
N GLU A 79 0.73 -19.95 8.69
CA GLU A 79 -0.47 -19.89 7.85
C GLU A 79 -0.17 -19.58 6.39
N LEU A 80 1.06 -19.21 6.06
CA LEU A 80 1.50 -18.72 4.76
C LEU A 80 2.62 -19.59 4.18
N SER A 81 3.22 -20.45 5.01
CA SER A 81 4.25 -21.40 4.57
C SER A 81 3.73 -22.47 3.61
N PHE A 82 2.42 -22.76 3.60
CA PHE A 82 1.84 -23.76 2.69
C PHE A 82 1.95 -23.37 1.21
N ASP A 83 2.06 -22.06 0.92
CA ASP A 83 2.29 -21.54 -0.43
C ASP A 83 3.40 -20.49 -0.45
N ALA A 84 4.50 -20.80 0.25
CA ALA A 84 5.69 -19.96 0.27
C ALA A 84 6.18 -19.61 -1.15
N ARG A 85 6.07 -20.56 -2.09
CA ARG A 85 6.46 -20.34 -3.48
C ARG A 85 5.58 -19.32 -4.19
N GLY A 86 4.26 -19.35 -3.97
CA GLY A 86 3.34 -18.35 -4.52
C GLY A 86 3.63 -16.95 -3.97
N VAL A 87 3.91 -16.85 -2.66
CA VAL A 87 4.33 -15.61 -2.00
C VAL A 87 5.63 -15.06 -2.60
N GLU A 88 6.66 -15.90 -2.65
CA GLU A 88 7.96 -15.56 -3.24
C GLU A 88 7.83 -15.12 -4.70
N THR A 89 6.98 -15.81 -5.48
CA THR A 89 6.72 -15.47 -6.89
C THR A 89 6.12 -14.08 -7.01
N GLN A 90 5.09 -13.74 -6.22
CA GLN A 90 4.46 -12.42 -6.29
C GLN A 90 5.37 -11.30 -5.78
N ILE A 91 6.18 -11.56 -4.75
CA ILE A 91 7.17 -10.58 -4.28
C ILE A 91 8.28 -10.40 -5.32
N THR A 92 8.78 -11.47 -5.93
CA THR A 92 9.82 -11.40 -6.98
C THR A 92 9.31 -10.73 -8.26
N GLN A 93 8.00 -10.77 -8.53
CA GLN A 93 7.40 -9.98 -9.60
C GLN A 93 7.50 -8.47 -9.31
N ALA A 94 7.39 -8.07 -8.04
CA ALA A 94 7.46 -6.68 -7.61
C ALA A 94 8.90 -6.20 -7.42
N PHE A 95 9.80 -7.07 -6.96
CA PHE A 95 11.22 -6.78 -6.73
C PHE A 95 12.16 -7.66 -7.55
N ARG A 96 13.14 -7.05 -8.21
CA ARG A 96 14.05 -7.78 -9.11
C ARG A 96 15.38 -8.23 -8.50
N ASN A 97 15.88 -7.57 -7.45
CA ASN A 97 17.22 -7.82 -6.93
C ASN A 97 17.17 -8.42 -5.52
N GLY A 98 17.20 -9.74 -5.41
CA GLY A 98 17.31 -10.41 -4.10
C GLY A 98 18.65 -10.13 -3.43
N ALA A 99 18.67 -10.03 -2.10
CA ALA A 99 19.88 -9.94 -1.29
C ALA A 99 20.39 -11.33 -0.88
N ASP A 100 21.70 -11.47 -0.67
CA ASP A 100 22.32 -12.72 -0.18
C ASP A 100 21.93 -13.03 1.27
N SER A 101 21.54 -12.02 2.05
CA SER A 101 21.09 -12.20 3.42
C SER A 101 20.00 -11.21 3.77
N TYR A 102 19.07 -11.65 4.61
CA TYR A 102 17.97 -10.81 5.09
C TYR A 102 18.47 -9.54 5.80
N ARG A 103 19.44 -9.69 6.71
CA ARG A 103 20.01 -8.55 7.47
C ARG A 103 20.81 -7.58 6.60
N GLY A 104 21.28 -8.02 5.44
CA GLY A 104 22.05 -7.20 4.49
C GLY A 104 21.20 -6.53 3.41
N ALA A 105 19.90 -6.84 3.34
CA ALA A 105 18.99 -6.25 2.36
C ALA A 105 18.68 -4.79 2.66
N ASP A 106 18.51 -3.97 1.61
CA ASP A 106 18.02 -2.59 1.74
C ASP A 106 16.55 -2.58 2.18
N ILE A 107 15.75 -3.52 1.67
CA ILE A 107 14.33 -3.66 1.94
C ILE A 107 14.05 -5.04 2.54
N GLN A 108 13.69 -5.05 3.81
CA GLN A 108 13.32 -6.26 4.55
C GLN A 108 11.80 -6.40 4.55
N ILE A 109 11.29 -7.54 4.08
CA ILE A 109 9.86 -7.79 3.94
C ILE A 109 9.43 -8.79 5.01
N ASP A 110 8.61 -8.36 5.94
CA ASP A 110 8.08 -9.19 7.03
C ASP A 110 6.57 -9.34 6.99
N PHE A 111 6.12 -10.48 7.47
CA PHE A 111 4.71 -10.80 7.65
C PHE A 111 4.40 -10.88 9.15
N MET A 112 3.88 -9.79 9.70
CA MET A 112 3.66 -9.62 11.14
C MET A 112 2.17 -9.56 11.49
N LYS A 113 1.84 -9.75 12.77
CA LYS A 113 0.47 -9.63 13.31
C LYS A 113 0.45 -8.71 14.51
N GLY A 114 -0.65 -7.97 14.67
CA GLY A 114 -0.88 -7.14 15.84
C GLY A 114 0.27 -6.16 16.08
N ARG A 115 0.71 -6.04 17.34
CA ARG A 115 1.81 -5.16 17.72
C ARG A 115 3.15 -5.77 17.33
N HIS A 116 3.90 -5.06 16.49
CA HIS A 116 5.15 -5.56 15.89
C HIS A 116 6.34 -4.59 16.01
N GLY A 117 6.34 -3.75 17.05
CA GLY A 117 7.53 -3.04 17.51
C GLY A 117 7.78 -1.65 16.94
N ASP A 118 7.02 -1.21 15.92
CA ASP A 118 7.18 0.08 15.24
C ASP A 118 6.21 1.19 15.75
N GLY A 119 5.33 0.85 16.68
CA GLY A 119 4.31 1.76 17.21
C GLY A 119 3.00 1.77 16.42
N ASN A 120 2.93 1.10 15.27
CA ASN A 120 1.75 1.00 14.41
C ASN A 120 1.23 -0.43 14.39
N ALA A 121 0.64 -0.88 15.50
CA ALA A 121 0.07 -2.23 15.56
C ALA A 121 -0.96 -2.46 14.42
N PHE A 122 -0.94 -3.66 13.84
CA PHE A 122 -2.00 -4.08 12.92
C PHE A 122 -3.31 -4.31 13.67
N ASP A 123 -4.43 -3.88 13.07
CA ASP A 123 -5.75 -3.84 13.72
C ASP A 123 -6.46 -5.20 13.76
N GLY A 124 -5.80 -6.28 13.34
CA GLY A 124 -6.42 -7.60 13.18
C GLY A 124 -7.42 -7.67 12.01
N PRO A 125 -8.23 -8.74 11.91
CA PRO A 125 -9.08 -9.03 10.75
C PRO A 125 -10.15 -7.97 10.42
N SER A 126 -10.36 -6.99 11.30
CA SER A 126 -11.40 -5.96 11.18
C SER A 126 -10.91 -4.63 10.57
N GLY A 127 -9.70 -4.57 10.03
CA GLY A 127 -9.17 -3.35 9.39
C GLY A 127 -8.00 -3.54 8.44
N VAL A 128 -7.26 -4.65 8.55
CA VAL A 128 -6.18 -5.03 7.61
C VAL A 128 -6.14 -6.56 7.55
N TRP A 129 -6.16 -7.13 6.35
CA TRP A 129 -6.28 -8.58 6.14
C TRP A 129 -5.11 -9.38 6.70
N LEU A 130 -5.38 -10.18 7.73
CA LEU A 130 -4.72 -11.46 8.02
C LEU A 130 -5.71 -12.45 8.66
N THR A 131 -6.86 -12.73 8.01
CA THR A 131 -7.51 -14.04 8.16
C THR A 131 -8.18 -14.46 6.86
N GLN A 132 -7.68 -15.56 6.31
CA GLN A 132 -8.24 -16.36 5.22
C GLN A 132 -8.34 -15.69 3.85
N THR A 133 -7.37 -16.05 3.01
CA THR A 133 -7.41 -16.03 1.54
C THR A 133 -6.69 -14.86 0.88
N TRP A 134 -5.37 -14.91 0.92
CA TRP A 134 -4.60 -14.44 -0.22
C TRP A 134 -5.05 -15.24 -1.44
N ALA A 135 -5.41 -14.54 -2.51
CA ALA A 135 -5.92 -15.28 -3.65
C ALA A 135 -4.82 -16.06 -4.36
N LEU A 136 -3.61 -15.57 -4.65
CA LEU A 136 -2.60 -16.26 -5.51
C LEU A 136 -3.06 -16.64 -6.94
N THR A 137 -4.33 -17.02 -7.10
CA THR A 137 -5.10 -17.29 -8.32
C THR A 137 -6.51 -16.68 -8.15
N ARG A 138 -7.17 -16.35 -9.26
CA ARG A 138 -8.51 -15.74 -9.25
C ARG A 138 -9.52 -16.70 -8.59
N PRO A 139 -10.23 -16.31 -7.53
CA PRO A 139 -11.19 -17.20 -6.89
C PRO A 139 -12.37 -17.50 -7.84
N ARG A 140 -12.79 -18.78 -7.92
CA ARG A 140 -13.91 -19.24 -8.78
C ARG A 140 -15.27 -18.63 -8.42
N ARG A 141 -15.35 -17.85 -7.33
CA ARG A 141 -16.52 -17.06 -6.95
C ARG A 141 -16.09 -15.60 -6.76
N PRO A 142 -16.85 -14.62 -7.30
CA PRO A 142 -16.59 -13.22 -7.04
C PRO A 142 -16.92 -12.92 -5.57
N MET A 143 -15.94 -13.10 -4.69
CA MET A 143 -16.01 -12.63 -3.31
C MET A 143 -15.34 -11.27 -3.24
N ARG A 144 -16.07 -10.29 -2.67
CA ARG A 144 -15.72 -8.87 -2.55
C ARG A 144 -14.50 -8.56 -1.63
N SER A 145 -13.61 -9.53 -1.41
CA SER A 145 -12.78 -9.55 -0.20
C SER A 145 -11.36 -10.08 -0.38
N TYR A 146 -10.87 -10.24 -1.61
CA TYR A 146 -9.49 -10.67 -1.84
C TYR A 146 -8.60 -9.47 -2.17
N THR A 147 -7.67 -9.13 -1.27
CA THR A 147 -6.56 -8.22 -1.59
C THR A 147 -5.41 -9.03 -2.18
N GLN A 148 -4.96 -8.64 -3.38
CA GLN A 148 -3.84 -9.31 -4.05
C GLN A 148 -2.52 -8.93 -3.38
N LEU A 149 -1.72 -9.92 -2.96
CA LEU A 149 -0.41 -9.67 -2.37
C LEU A 149 0.50 -8.89 -3.33
N TYR A 150 0.49 -9.19 -4.62
CA TYR A 150 1.23 -8.42 -5.62
C TYR A 150 0.85 -6.93 -5.63
N GLN A 151 -0.46 -6.61 -5.57
CA GLN A 151 -0.93 -5.22 -5.51
C GLN A 151 -0.40 -4.50 -4.27
N VAL A 152 -0.50 -5.14 -3.10
CA VAL A 152 0.00 -4.58 -1.84
C VAL A 152 1.51 -4.43 -1.89
N ALA A 153 2.23 -5.44 -2.35
CA ALA A 153 3.68 -5.39 -2.45
C ALA A 153 4.15 -4.23 -3.34
N VAL A 154 3.54 -4.02 -4.51
CA VAL A 154 3.88 -2.88 -5.39
C VAL A 154 3.57 -1.54 -4.71
N HIS A 155 2.46 -1.44 -3.97
CA HIS A 155 2.12 -0.24 -3.19
C HIS A 155 3.14 0.05 -2.08
N GLU A 156 3.48 -0.94 -1.26
CA GLU A 156 4.43 -0.79 -0.14
C GLU A 156 5.88 -0.56 -0.64
N ILE A 157 6.23 -1.06 -1.83
CA ILE A 157 7.46 -0.67 -2.53
C ILE A 157 7.45 0.83 -2.82
N GLY A 158 6.32 1.37 -3.28
CA GLY A 158 6.18 2.79 -3.52
C GLY A 158 6.52 3.60 -2.26
N HIS A 159 5.98 3.21 -1.11
CA HIS A 159 6.34 3.81 0.18
C HIS A 159 7.81 3.62 0.55
N SER A 160 8.41 2.46 0.27
CA SER A 160 9.83 2.21 0.49
C SER A 160 10.74 3.07 -0.40
N LEU A 161 10.26 3.43 -1.60
CA LEU A 161 10.87 4.42 -2.50
C LEU A 161 10.53 5.87 -2.09
N GLY A 162 9.67 6.02 -1.09
CA GLY A 162 9.23 7.23 -0.42
C GLY A 162 8.06 7.96 -1.10
N LEU A 163 7.33 7.31 -1.99
CA LEU A 163 6.07 7.84 -2.51
C LEU A 163 5.04 7.94 -1.39
N GLY A 164 4.22 8.99 -1.44
CA GLY A 164 3.02 9.11 -0.61
C GLY A 164 1.81 8.51 -1.30
N HIS A 165 0.67 8.53 -0.62
CA HIS A 165 -0.59 8.15 -1.22
C HIS A 165 -1.01 9.10 -2.35
N SER A 166 -1.56 8.53 -3.42
CA SER A 166 -2.21 9.27 -4.50
C SER A 166 -3.69 9.50 -4.21
N ARG A 167 -4.20 10.66 -4.63
CA ARG A 167 -5.64 10.96 -4.65
C ARG A 167 -6.34 10.38 -5.88
N ASP A 168 -5.59 9.95 -6.89
CA ASP A 168 -6.15 9.23 -8.03
C ASP A 168 -6.48 7.80 -7.58
N LYS A 169 -7.78 7.49 -7.48
CA LYS A 169 -8.29 6.17 -7.08
C LYS A 169 -7.85 5.05 -8.04
N SER A 170 -7.39 5.39 -9.25
CA SER A 170 -6.88 4.45 -10.25
C SER A 170 -5.37 4.20 -10.16
N ALA A 171 -4.62 4.96 -9.37
CA ALA A 171 -3.18 4.78 -9.16
C ALA A 171 -2.87 3.59 -8.25
N ILE A 172 -1.66 3.01 -8.32
CA ILE A 172 -1.30 1.92 -7.39
C ILE A 172 -1.08 2.46 -5.98
N MET A 173 -0.63 3.72 -5.85
CA MET A 173 -0.46 4.40 -4.58
C MET A 173 -1.76 4.96 -3.98
N ALA A 174 -2.93 4.66 -4.54
CA ALA A 174 -4.20 4.98 -3.90
C ALA A 174 -4.30 4.26 -2.53
N PRO A 175 -4.76 4.94 -1.46
CA PRO A 175 -4.75 4.36 -0.12
C PRO A 175 -5.68 3.14 0.03
N MET A 176 -6.84 3.16 -0.63
CA MET A 176 -7.79 2.05 -0.61
C MET A 176 -7.37 1.00 -1.62
N TYR A 177 -7.29 -0.26 -1.17
CA TYR A 177 -6.95 -1.37 -2.05
C TYR A 177 -8.08 -1.63 -3.03
N LYS A 178 -7.70 -1.84 -4.30
CA LYS A 178 -8.64 -2.23 -5.33
C LYS A 178 -9.02 -3.69 -5.16
N SER A 179 -10.20 -4.02 -5.67
CA SER A 179 -10.58 -5.40 -5.95
C SER A 179 -9.60 -6.04 -6.94
N TRP A 180 -9.80 -7.32 -7.26
CA TRP A 180 -8.93 -8.08 -8.17
C TRP A 180 -8.54 -7.30 -9.44
N ILE A 181 -7.25 -7.03 -9.60
CA ILE A 181 -6.64 -6.41 -10.77
C ILE A 181 -6.13 -7.54 -11.68
N SER A 182 -6.64 -7.62 -12.92
CA SER A 182 -6.19 -8.62 -13.90
C SER A 182 -4.87 -8.28 -14.59
N SER A 183 -4.54 -6.98 -14.64
CA SER A 183 -3.30 -6.45 -15.19
C SER A 183 -2.90 -5.20 -14.40
N LEU A 184 -1.84 -5.30 -13.60
CA LEU A 184 -1.34 -4.18 -12.82
C LEU A 184 -0.46 -3.30 -13.72
N ARG A 185 -0.85 -2.04 -13.87
CA ARG A 185 -0.08 -1.00 -14.56
C ARG A 185 0.09 0.18 -13.62
N LEU A 186 1.29 0.76 -13.60
CA LEU A 186 1.56 1.97 -12.84
C LEU A 186 0.80 3.15 -13.46
N GLY A 187 0.17 3.97 -12.61
CA GLY A 187 -0.46 5.21 -13.02
C GLY A 187 0.60 6.22 -13.49
N GLN A 188 0.16 7.21 -14.26
CA GLN A 188 1.07 8.26 -14.72
C GLN A 188 1.59 9.10 -13.54
N ASP A 189 0.77 9.30 -12.52
CA ASP A 189 1.14 9.98 -11.28
C ASP A 189 2.23 9.21 -10.51
N ASP A 190 2.08 7.89 -10.36
CA ASP A 190 3.08 7.01 -9.74
C ASP A 190 4.43 7.11 -10.47
N ILE A 191 4.39 7.02 -11.81
CA ILE A 191 5.57 7.12 -12.67
C ILE A 191 6.24 8.49 -12.51
N LEU A 192 5.45 9.56 -12.59
CA LEU A 192 5.99 10.92 -12.50
C LEU A 192 6.58 11.21 -11.12
N GLU A 193 6.00 10.72 -10.03
CA GLU A 193 6.54 10.88 -8.68
C GLU A 193 7.87 10.15 -8.51
N VAL A 194 7.97 8.88 -8.96
CA VAL A 194 9.25 8.15 -8.96
C VAL A 194 10.29 8.91 -9.79
N GLN A 195 9.92 9.37 -10.99
CA GLN A 195 10.84 10.06 -11.90
C GLN A 195 11.26 11.43 -11.37
N ARG A 196 10.37 12.18 -10.71
CA ARG A 196 10.73 13.43 -10.02
C ARG A 196 11.81 13.18 -8.97
N ARG A 197 11.75 12.03 -8.30
CA ARG A 197 12.67 11.69 -7.20
C ARG A 197 13.99 11.12 -7.68
N TYR A 198 13.96 10.15 -8.60
CA TYR A 198 15.11 9.35 -9.00
C TYR A 198 15.62 9.68 -10.42
N GLY A 199 14.91 10.54 -11.15
CA GLY A 199 15.15 10.82 -12.56
C GLY A 199 14.43 9.82 -13.47
N PRO A 200 14.29 10.14 -14.77
CA PRO A 200 13.79 9.19 -15.75
C PRO A 200 14.75 8.00 -15.90
N ALA A 201 14.19 6.82 -16.16
CA ALA A 201 14.98 5.64 -16.50
C ALA A 201 15.78 5.91 -17.79
N LYS A 202 17.06 5.57 -17.80
CA LYS A 202 17.84 5.60 -19.05
C LYS A 202 17.39 4.43 -19.92
N GLU A 203 17.29 4.64 -21.22
CA GLU A 203 16.84 3.60 -22.17
C GLU A 203 17.74 2.36 -22.14
N SER A 204 19.02 2.52 -21.80
CA SER A 204 19.99 1.43 -21.57
C SER A 204 19.79 0.65 -20.26
N GLU A 205 19.01 1.20 -19.31
CA GLU A 205 18.69 0.61 -18.00
C GLU A 205 17.30 -0.07 -18.02
N ILE A 206 16.50 0.15 -19.08
CA ILE A 206 15.19 -0.49 -19.29
C ILE A 206 15.43 -1.85 -19.94
N ASP A 207 15.47 -2.90 -19.14
CA ASP A 207 15.54 -4.27 -19.65
C ASP A 207 14.38 -4.57 -20.60
N SER A 208 14.67 -5.21 -21.73
CA SER A 208 13.70 -5.73 -22.71
C SER A 208 12.53 -6.53 -22.10
N GLN A 209 12.71 -7.08 -20.89
CA GLN A 209 11.67 -7.78 -20.12
C GLN A 209 10.70 -6.86 -19.35
N SER A 210 10.97 -5.56 -19.21
CA SER A 210 10.06 -4.61 -18.53
C SER A 210 8.80 -4.27 -19.34
N LYS A 211 8.69 -4.77 -20.58
CA LYS A 211 7.49 -4.67 -21.43
C LYS A 211 6.45 -5.74 -21.14
N ASN A 212 6.71 -6.66 -20.20
CA ASN A 212 5.78 -7.72 -19.87
C ASN A 212 4.73 -7.19 -18.90
N GLU A 213 3.60 -6.80 -19.47
CA GLU A 213 2.31 -6.79 -18.77
C GLU A 213 2.13 -8.16 -18.08
N VAL A 214 2.12 -8.18 -16.75
CA VAL A 214 1.81 -9.41 -16.00
C VAL A 214 0.32 -9.66 -16.16
N LYS A 215 -0.03 -10.53 -17.11
CA LYS A 215 -1.38 -11.04 -17.30
C LYS A 215 -1.57 -12.24 -16.40
N TYR A 216 -2.62 -12.21 -15.58
CA TYR A 216 -3.09 -13.41 -14.89
C TYR A 216 -3.99 -14.19 -15.85
N ASP A 217 -3.68 -15.46 -16.09
CA ASP A 217 -4.54 -16.36 -16.87
C ASP A 217 -5.93 -16.44 -16.21
N GLU A 218 -6.97 -16.46 -17.06
CA GLU A 218 -8.39 -16.43 -16.67
C GLU A 218 -8.86 -17.65 -15.87
#